data_AF-X6FJZ9-F1
#
_entry.id   AF-X6FJZ9-F1
#
_cell.length_a   1.000
_cell.length_b   1.000
_cell.length_c   1.000
_cell.angle_alpha   90.00
_cell.angle_beta   90.00
_cell.angle_gamma   90.00
#
_symmetry.space_group_name_H-M   'P 1'
#
loop_
_entity.id
_entity.type
_entity.pdbx_description
1 polymer ?
#
loop_
_entity_poly.entity_id
_entity_poly.type
_entity_poly.pdbx_seq_one_letter_code
_entity_poly.pdbx_strand_id
1 'polypeptide(L)'
;MKVPSHPEDLVRVLSDPDWTFEQIGLEAGPLSQWLFSGLAEASLPVICIETRHTKAFLEAQPNKSDRIDARGIAQMMRVNLFRPVHVKTLTSQKRRALLTARKLLQDNRGLG
;
A
#
# COMPACT_ATOMS: atom_id res chain seq x y z
N MET A 1 10.82 13.27 11.79
CA MET A 1 9.60 14.07 11.51
C MET A 1 8.40 13.15 11.63
N LYS A 2 7.29 13.62 12.20
CA LYS A 2 6.01 12.89 12.22
C LYS A 2 4.99 13.75 11.49
N VAL A 3 4.26 13.16 10.54
CA VAL A 3 3.19 13.83 9.79
C VAL A 3 1.91 13.00 9.86
N PRO A 4 0.74 13.60 9.62
CA PRO A 4 -0.48 12.83 9.44
C PRO A 4 -0.34 11.83 8.28
N SER A 5 -1.04 10.72 8.37
CA SER A 5 -1.02 9.67 7.34
C SER A 5 -1.98 9.98 6.18
N HIS A 6 -2.14 11.24 5.79
CA HIS A 6 -2.86 11.58 4.57
C HIS A 6 -1.90 11.56 3.37
N PRO A 7 -2.32 11.10 2.18
CA PRO A 7 -1.46 11.03 1.02
C PRO A 7 -0.78 12.38 0.71
N GLU A 8 -1.51 13.49 0.76
CA GLU A 8 -0.99 14.84 0.50
C GLU A 8 0.10 15.27 1.48
N ASP A 9 -0.04 14.93 2.76
CA ASP A 9 0.95 15.23 3.79
C ASP A 9 2.24 14.41 3.56
N LEU A 10 2.09 13.14 3.19
CA LEU A 10 3.20 12.25 2.87
C LEU A 10 3.90 12.66 1.58
N VAL A 11 3.16 12.98 0.52
CA VAL A 11 3.71 13.47 -0.76
C VAL A 11 4.55 14.71 -0.52
N ARG A 12 4.07 15.69 0.26
CA ARG A 12 4.82 16.92 0.55
C ARG A 12 6.18 16.63 1.18
N VAL A 13 6.25 15.67 2.09
CA VAL A 13 7.51 15.31 2.78
C VAL A 13 8.41 14.44 1.90
N LEU A 14 7.83 13.50 1.15
CA LEU A 14 8.59 12.56 0.32
C LEU A 14 9.04 13.15 -1.01
N SER A 15 8.53 14.33 -1.38
CA SER A 15 8.94 15.07 -2.59
C SER A 15 10.02 16.11 -2.31
N ASP A 16 10.65 16.07 -1.13
CA ASP A 16 11.78 16.94 -0.81
C ASP A 16 12.92 16.70 -1.84
N PRO A 17 13.39 17.74 -2.56
CA PRO A 17 14.45 17.60 -3.55
C PRO A 17 15.76 17.03 -3.00
N ASP A 18 16.00 17.17 -1.70
CA ASP A 18 17.20 16.62 -1.05
C ASP A 18 17.17 15.09 -0.98
N TRP A 19 16.01 14.47 -1.24
CA TRP A 19 15.84 13.02 -1.17
C TRP A 19 15.59 12.43 -2.56
N THR A 20 16.31 11.34 -2.86
CA THR A 20 16.05 10.50 -4.03
C THR A 20 15.69 9.11 -3.55
N PHE A 21 14.46 8.69 -3.85
CA PHE A 21 13.97 7.36 -3.50
C PHE A 21 13.98 6.48 -4.75
N GLU A 22 14.64 5.32 -4.66
CA GLU A 22 14.46 4.27 -5.66
C GLU A 22 13.14 3.52 -5.44
N GLN A 23 12.77 3.34 -4.17
CA GLN A 23 11.58 2.59 -3.76
C GLN A 23 11.04 3.12 -2.42
N ILE A 24 9.71 3.15 -2.28
CA ILE A 24 9.00 3.46 -1.04
C ILE A 24 8.12 2.28 -0.67
N GLY A 25 8.44 1.59 0.42
CA GLY A 25 7.70 0.41 0.88
C GLY A 25 6.46 0.76 1.70
N LEU A 26 5.33 0.14 1.36
CA LEU A 26 4.07 0.24 2.10
C LEU A 26 3.56 -1.17 2.43
N GLU A 27 3.41 -1.49 3.71
CA GLU A 27 2.85 -2.79 4.09
C GLU A 27 1.37 -2.90 3.68
N ALA A 28 0.96 -4.05 3.17
CA ALA A 28 -0.43 -4.29 2.82
C ALA A 28 -1.33 -4.26 4.07
N GLY A 29 -2.44 -3.54 3.95
CA GLY A 29 -3.38 -3.29 5.02
C GLY A 29 -4.61 -2.51 4.52
N PRO A 30 -5.56 -2.19 5.41
CA PRO A 30 -6.84 -1.58 5.01
C PRO A 30 -6.69 -0.22 4.31
N LEU A 31 -5.70 0.58 4.73
CA LEU A 31 -5.44 1.91 4.17
C LEU A 31 -4.47 1.89 2.99
N SER A 32 -3.83 0.76 2.70
CA SER A 32 -2.73 0.72 1.73
C SER A 32 -3.21 1.06 0.33
N GLN A 33 -4.45 0.73 -0.03
CA GLN A 33 -5.00 1.13 -1.32
C GLN A 33 -5.08 2.65 -1.49
N TRP A 34 -5.57 3.36 -0.47
CA TRP A 34 -5.75 4.80 -0.51
C TRP A 34 -4.40 5.53 -0.52
N LEU A 35 -3.49 5.12 0.37
CA LEU A 35 -2.14 5.69 0.44
C LEU A 35 -1.34 5.40 -0.84
N PHE A 36 -1.38 4.16 -1.33
CA PHE A 36 -0.72 3.80 -2.58
C PHE A 36 -1.23 4.63 -3.75
N SER A 37 -2.55 4.83 -3.88
CA SER A 37 -3.12 5.63 -4.98
C SER A 37 -2.57 7.05 -4.96
N GLY A 38 -2.64 7.75 -3.81
CA GLY A 38 -2.18 9.14 -3.75
C GLY A 38 -0.67 9.30 -3.94
N LEU A 39 0.14 8.37 -3.42
CA LEU A 39 1.59 8.39 -3.66
C LEU A 39 1.94 8.07 -5.12
N ALA A 40 1.27 7.09 -5.73
CA ALA A 40 1.49 6.73 -7.13
C ALA A 40 1.04 7.83 -8.10
N GLU A 41 -0.06 8.53 -7.80
CA GLU A 41 -0.53 9.70 -8.57
C GLU A 41 0.47 10.86 -8.53
N ALA A 42 1.21 11.00 -7.42
CA ALA A 42 2.33 11.93 -7.29
C ALA A 42 3.64 11.43 -7.93
N SER A 43 3.60 10.32 -8.69
CA SER A 43 4.76 9.69 -9.34
C SER A 43 5.86 9.20 -8.40
N LEU A 44 5.54 8.97 -7.12
CA LEU A 44 6.48 8.38 -6.18
C LEU A 44 6.61 6.87 -6.42
N PRO A 45 7.80 6.26 -6.26
CA PRO A 45 8.04 4.85 -6.53
C PRO A 45 7.54 3.95 -5.39
N VAL A 46 6.24 4.04 -5.10
CA VAL A 46 5.59 3.28 -4.03
C VAL A 46 5.36 1.83 -4.43
N ILE A 47 5.62 0.91 -3.49
CA ILE A 47 5.41 -0.53 -3.65
C ILE A 47 4.66 -1.04 -2.43
N CYS A 48 3.53 -1.70 -2.66
CA CYS A 48 2.81 -2.40 -1.60
C CYS A 48 3.41 -3.80 -1.42
N ILE A 49 3.66 -4.22 -0.18
CA ILE A 49 4.36 -5.48 0.14
C ILE A 49 3.52 -6.40 1.04
N GLU A 50 3.72 -7.72 0.89
CA GLU A 50 2.96 -8.71 1.65
C GLU A 50 3.29 -8.67 3.16
N THR A 51 2.27 -8.48 4.00
CA THR A 51 2.35 -8.36 5.47
C THR A 51 2.98 -9.59 6.13
N ARG A 52 2.63 -10.82 5.71
CA ARG A 52 3.14 -12.03 6.36
C ARG A 52 4.61 -12.27 6.06
N HIS A 53 5.02 -12.03 4.81
CA HIS A 53 6.42 -12.08 4.42
C HIS A 53 7.25 -11.02 5.17
N THR A 54 6.70 -9.80 5.28
CA THR A 54 7.31 -8.71 6.06
C THR A 54 7.48 -9.11 7.53
N LYS A 55 6.43 -9.66 8.15
CA LYS A 55 6.49 -10.14 9.55
C LYS A 55 7.55 -11.22 9.74
N ALA A 56 7.62 -12.21 8.84
CA ALA A 56 8.62 -13.29 8.92
C ALA A 56 10.05 -12.74 8.81
N PHE A 57 10.27 -11.74 7.95
CA PHE A 57 11.56 -11.08 7.83
C PHE A 57 11.98 -10.36 9.12
N LEU A 58 11.03 -9.79 9.86
CA LEU A 58 11.27 -9.05 11.10
C LEU A 58 11.25 -9.92 12.37
N GLU A 59 10.88 -11.20 12.27
CA GLU A 59 10.57 -12.06 13.42
C GLU A 59 11.75 -12.27 14.37
N ALA A 60 12.98 -12.27 13.85
CA ALA A 60 14.20 -12.46 14.62
C ALA A 60 14.66 -11.22 15.41
N GLN A 61 13.91 -10.11 15.39
CA GLN A 61 14.28 -8.88 16.08
C GLN A 61 13.93 -8.96 17.58
N PRO A 62 14.92 -8.87 18.50
CA PRO A 62 14.69 -9.06 19.93
C PRO A 62 13.89 -7.93 20.58
N ASN A 63 13.94 -6.71 20.01
CA ASN A 63 13.22 -5.54 20.50
C ASN A 63 12.31 -4.99 19.40
N LYS A 64 11.02 -4.83 19.70
CA LYS A 64 10.04 -4.27 18.76
C LYS A 64 9.81 -2.80 19.04
N SER A 65 9.92 -1.99 18.00
CA SER A 65 9.47 -0.59 17.99
C SER A 65 9.24 -0.18 16.55
N ASP A 66 8.31 0.74 16.32
CA ASP A 66 7.99 1.23 14.97
C ASP A 66 9.24 1.70 14.20
N ARG A 67 10.22 2.28 14.91
CA ARG A 67 11.48 2.74 14.31
C ARG A 67 12.37 1.58 13.86
N ILE A 68 12.43 0.50 14.63
CA ILE A 68 13.22 -0.69 14.29
C ILE A 68 12.53 -1.44 13.14
N ASP A 69 11.20 -1.57 13.20
CA ASP A 69 10.40 -2.22 12.17
C ASP A 69 10.51 -1.48 10.83
N ALA A 70 10.35 -0.15 10.83
CA ALA A 70 10.52 0.69 9.63
C ALA A 70 11.92 0.55 9.02
N ARG A 71 12.96 0.48 9.85
CA ARG A 71 14.34 0.26 9.37
C ARG A 71 14.52 -1.15 8.79
N GLY A 72 13.92 -2.17 9.41
CA GLY A 72 13.94 -3.53 8.90
C GLY A 72 13.23 -3.65 7.54
N ILE A 73 12.07 -3.02 7.40
CA ILE A 73 11.34 -2.93 6.12
C ILE A 73 12.18 -2.20 5.07
N ALA A 74 12.78 -1.06 5.41
CA ALA A 74 13.65 -0.32 4.49
C ALA A 74 14.84 -1.17 4.01
N GLN A 75 15.44 -1.97 4.90
CA GLN A 75 16.51 -2.89 4.52
C GLN A 75 15.98 -4.01 3.61
N MET A 76 14.83 -4.60 3.92
CA MET A 76 14.19 -5.63 3.07
C MET A 76 13.91 -5.10 1.66
N MET A 77 13.40 -3.86 1.54
CA MET A 77 13.17 -3.16 0.28
C MET A 77 14.48 -2.99 -0.49
N ARG A 78 15.51 -2.44 0.16
CA ARG A 78 16.83 -2.18 -0.45
C ARG A 78 17.46 -3.42 -1.09
N VAL A 79 17.27 -4.60 -0.50
CA VAL A 79 17.81 -5.86 -1.03
C VAL A 79 16.80 -6.66 -1.86
N ASN A 80 15.64 -6.08 -2.18
CA ASN A 80 14.55 -6.70 -2.93
C ASN A 80 14.06 -8.05 -2.37
N LEU A 81 14.14 -8.25 -1.05
CA LEU A 81 13.68 -9.46 -0.36
C LEU A 81 12.21 -9.35 0.09
N PHE A 82 11.36 -8.73 -0.74
CA PHE A 82 9.93 -8.55 -0.47
C PHE A 82 9.07 -9.25 -1.52
N ARG A 83 7.78 -9.40 -1.21
CA ARG A 83 6.77 -9.88 -2.17
C ARG A 83 5.82 -8.73 -2.52
N PRO A 84 5.84 -8.22 -3.76
CA PRO A 84 4.95 -7.13 -4.15
C PRO A 84 3.50 -7.61 -4.18
N VAL A 85 2.60 -6.77 -3.69
CA VAL A 85 1.16 -6.96 -3.72
C VAL A 85 0.57 -6.05 -4.78
N HIS A 86 -0.21 -6.62 -5.69
CA HIS A 86 -0.96 -5.82 -6.65
C HIS A 86 -2.07 -5.03 -5.95
N VAL A 87 -1.97 -3.71 -5.96
CA VAL A 87 -3.01 -2.81 -5.45
C VAL A 87 -4.00 -2.49 -6.56
N LYS A 88 -5.26 -2.86 -6.36
CA LYS A 88 -6.34 -2.56 -7.32
C LYS A 88 -6.62 -1.06 -7.31
N THR A 89 -6.77 -0.46 -8.50
CA THR A 89 -7.17 0.95 -8.60
C THR A 89 -8.59 1.17 -8.10
N LEU A 90 -8.88 2.37 -7.61
CA LEU A 90 -10.23 2.75 -7.17
C LEU A 90 -11.25 2.58 -8.32
N THR A 91 -10.86 2.95 -9.55
CA THR A 91 -11.68 2.79 -10.75
C THR A 91 -12.03 1.34 -11.03
N SER A 92 -11.09 0.41 -10.85
CA SER A 92 -11.35 -1.04 -11.03
C SER A 92 -12.28 -1.58 -9.95
N GLN A 93 -12.14 -1.11 -8.70
CA GLN A 93 -13.07 -1.48 -7.63
C GLN A 93 -14.49 -0.96 -7.88
N LYS A 94 -14.63 0.31 -8.28
CA LYS A 94 -15.93 0.92 -8.64
C LYS A 94 -16.60 0.15 -9.78
N ARG A 95 -15.85 -0.18 -10.85
CA ARG A 95 -16.36 -0.98 -11.97
C ARG A 95 -16.84 -2.36 -11.51
N ARG A 96 -16.06 -3.07 -10.69
CA ARG A 96 -16.46 -4.37 -10.16
C ARG A 96 -17.72 -4.27 -9.30
N ALA A 97 -17.83 -3.25 -8.45
CA ALA A 97 -19.02 -3.02 -7.63
C ALA A 97 -20.28 -2.80 -8.49
N LEU A 98 -20.17 -1.98 -9.55
CA LEU A 98 -21.27 -1.76 -10.49
C LEU A 98 -21.69 -3.05 -11.22
N LEU A 99 -20.72 -3.85 -11.67
CA LEU A 99 -21.00 -5.13 -12.33
C LEU A 99 -21.67 -6.14 -11.39
N THR A 100 -21.20 -6.22 -10.14
CA THR A 100 -21.84 -7.07 -9.10
C THR A 100 -23.27 -6.61 -8.81
N ALA A 101 -23.50 -5.30 -8.65
CA ALA A 101 -24.83 -4.74 -8.40
C ALA A 101 -25.79 -5.03 -9.56
N ARG A 102 -25.33 -4.86 -10.80
CA ARG A 102 -26.12 -5.21 -12.00
C ARG A 102 -26.52 -6.68 -12.00
N LYS A 103 -25.57 -7.59 -11.76
CA LYS A 103 -25.84 -9.03 -11.75
C LYS A 103 -26.89 -9.40 -10.71
N LEU A 104 -26.78 -8.84 -9.50
CA LEU A 104 -27.76 -9.08 -8.43
C LEU A 104 -29.19 -8.65 -8.83
N LEU A 105 -29.33 -7.51 -9.52
CA LEU A 105 -30.63 -7.07 -10.03
C LEU A 105 -31.17 -7.96 -11.16
N GLN A 106 -30.29 -8.54 -11.98
CA GLN A 106 -30.70 -9.47 -13.05
C GLN A 106 -31.15 -10.81 -12.46
N ASP A 107 -30.40 -11.35 -11.49
CA ASP A 107 -30.71 -12.62 -10.83
C ASP A 107 -32.05 -12.52 -10.06
N ASN A 108 -32.29 -11.39 -9.37
CA ASN A 108 -33.54 -11.15 -8.65
C ASN A 108 -34.76 -10.90 -9.55
N ARG A 109 -34.58 -10.62 -10.84
CA ARG A 109 -35.68 -10.44 -11.81
C ARG A 109 -36.13 -11.76 -12.46
N GLY A 110 -35.39 -12.85 -12.28
CA GLY A 110 -35.73 -14.18 -12.80
C GLY A 110 -36.57 -15.05 -11.84
N LEU A 111 -37.03 -14.49 -10.72
CA LEU A 111 -37.88 -15.15 -9.72
C LEU A 111 -39.35 -14.67 -9.78
N GLY A 112 -39.78 -14.10 -10.90
CA GLY A 112 -41.16 -13.68 -11.16
C GLY A 112 -41.86 -14.58 -12.17
#